data_AF-A0A7X3M580-F1
#
_entry.id   AF-A0A7X3M580-F1
#
_cell.length_a   1.000
_cell.length_b   1.000
_cell.length_c   1.000
_cell.angle_alpha   90.00
_cell.angle_beta   90.00
_cell.angle_gamma   90.00
#
_symmetry.space_group_name_H-M   'P 1'
#
loop_
_entity.id
_entity.type
_entity.pdbx_description
1 polymer ?
#
loop_
_entity_poly.entity_id
_entity_poly.type
_entity_poly.pdbx_seq_one_letter_code
_entity_poly.pdbx_strand_id
1 'polypeptide(L)'
;MTELKAASESEESKRLPARHGAPWEYREFLELVNGIKCGHTTTQLAKLHQRTSGSITAAAMRLIPSADKPASHIHAVEVLAIYMREKGDVDLHSLVQAICPAPVIRKGVVSARNLTLQPTPDGQQSTSGAGNLQAPDKSHELNVYTEFPADNATDADVLMLVSAAVANLPKERDRNALEMRLGVDDQPHTLAEIGEEWGVSRERVRQIQERGFKRLAARARYEGTYGSALKKLLEPASTSTDELALWLFNTVRFDFVIPLRLAAKFILRTAGFTVQKVTEVTALLPAIERSHKAQLRKQNRNRAVMERTESVITGWLNDSEWPEAITPPPPTEQLTNQRLVNDSDIAGNFYSEKLDRMVQYESGLELEILTLLERSEQIAYYQEQPAVIPYTFGGRNRYYYPDLFIATVDGRGLLIEIKPTDRMALSINRVKSNAGRTWAHARGWGWLVMSLRHTLRQVEDYQIPVSIVALLDNELKEHGVITWSDLINLRAQHGLKRFDITAYIIQSDAEFDGAYSIKPKRSCALHWQHSEMTHSAPHARIRE
;
A
#
# COMPACT_ATOMS: atom_id res chain seq x y z
N MET A 1 -43.79 -32.62 17.99
CA MET A 1 -43.70 -31.38 17.20
C MET A 1 -42.65 -30.44 17.82
N THR A 2 -41.50 -30.98 18.23
CA THR A 2 -40.54 -30.28 19.11
C THR A 2 -39.07 -30.56 18.76
N GLU A 3 -38.78 -31.40 17.76
CA GLU A 3 -37.40 -31.69 17.32
C GLU A 3 -37.04 -31.04 15.98
N LEU A 4 -38.00 -30.46 15.25
CA LEU A 4 -37.77 -29.79 13.96
C LEU A 4 -37.39 -28.30 14.09
N LYS A 5 -37.31 -27.75 15.30
CA LYS A 5 -36.96 -26.33 15.54
C LYS A 5 -35.49 -26.11 15.94
N ALA A 6 -34.80 -27.12 16.46
CA ALA A 6 -33.40 -26.99 16.90
C ALA A 6 -32.40 -27.10 15.73
N ALA A 7 -32.78 -27.73 14.62
CA ALA A 7 -31.89 -27.90 13.47
C ALA A 7 -31.73 -26.60 12.65
N SER A 8 -32.73 -25.70 12.62
CA SER A 8 -32.63 -24.47 11.82
C SER A 8 -31.82 -23.35 12.46
N GLU A 9 -31.65 -23.35 13.79
CA GLU A 9 -30.79 -22.35 14.49
C GLU A 9 -29.30 -22.70 14.39
N SER A 10 -28.94 -23.98 14.20
CA SER A 10 -27.53 -24.41 14.06
C SER A 10 -26.92 -24.18 12.67
N GLU A 11 -27.74 -24.04 11.62
CA GLU A 11 -27.24 -23.73 10.26
C GLU A 11 -27.05 -22.22 10.02
N GLU A 12 -27.78 -21.37 10.75
CA GLU A 12 -27.66 -19.91 10.62
C GLU A 12 -26.34 -19.38 11.22
N SER A 13 -25.79 -20.10 12.21
CA SER A 13 -24.50 -19.79 12.86
C SER A 13 -23.26 -19.95 11.96
N LYS A 14 -23.38 -20.51 10.75
CA LYS A 14 -22.26 -20.69 9.81
C LYS A 14 -22.27 -19.72 8.64
N ARG A 15 -23.27 -18.84 8.51
CA ARG A 15 -23.23 -17.79 7.48
C ARG A 15 -22.39 -16.62 7.97
N LEU A 16 -21.23 -16.44 7.33
CA LEU A 16 -20.41 -15.26 7.52
C LEU A 16 -21.25 -14.01 7.20
N PRO A 17 -21.18 -12.96 8.03
CA PRO A 17 -22.01 -11.77 7.85
C PRO A 17 -21.61 -11.03 6.57
N ALA A 18 -22.54 -10.24 6.00
CA ALA A 18 -22.43 -9.71 4.64
C ALA A 18 -21.17 -8.89 4.36
N ARG A 19 -20.54 -8.30 5.39
CA ARG A 19 -19.29 -7.52 5.29
C ARG A 19 -18.10 -8.23 5.94
N HIS A 20 -18.14 -9.54 6.12
CA HIS A 20 -17.02 -10.33 6.63
C HIS A 20 -15.76 -10.13 5.77
N GLY A 21 -14.66 -9.69 6.40
CA GLY A 21 -13.38 -9.44 5.72
C GLY A 21 -13.32 -8.19 4.84
N ALA A 22 -14.40 -7.39 4.75
CA ALA A 22 -14.36 -6.12 4.03
C ALA A 22 -13.43 -5.11 4.74
N PRO A 23 -12.71 -4.23 4.03
CA PRO A 23 -11.97 -3.13 4.66
C PRO A 23 -12.95 -2.20 5.40
N TRP A 24 -12.48 -1.53 6.45
CA TRP A 24 -13.26 -0.55 7.20
C TRP A 24 -13.10 0.83 6.54
N GLU A 25 -14.20 1.47 6.17
CA GLU A 25 -14.22 2.82 5.62
C GLU A 25 -14.30 3.89 6.73
N TYR A 26 -13.90 5.12 6.40
CA TYR A 26 -13.95 6.28 7.31
C TYR A 26 -15.31 6.43 8.01
N ARG A 27 -16.40 6.34 7.24
CA ARG A 27 -17.77 6.43 7.75
C ARG A 27 -18.14 5.28 8.68
N GLU A 28 -17.67 4.06 8.41
CA GLU A 28 -17.93 2.90 9.28
C GLU A 28 -17.23 3.05 10.64
N PHE A 29 -16.04 3.64 10.67
CA PHE A 29 -15.36 3.92 11.94
C PHE A 29 -16.11 4.98 12.76
N LEU A 30 -16.65 6.03 12.12
CA LEU A 30 -17.50 7.01 12.81
C LEU A 30 -18.78 6.37 13.35
N GLU A 31 -19.43 5.52 12.58
CA GLU A 31 -20.64 4.78 13.01
C GLU A 31 -20.34 3.84 14.18
N LEU A 32 -19.18 3.16 14.18
CA LEU A 32 -18.74 2.29 15.27
C LEU A 32 -18.53 3.09 16.56
N VAL A 33 -17.78 4.19 16.46
CA VAL A 33 -17.50 5.08 17.59
C VAL A 33 -18.80 5.64 18.19
N ASN A 34 -19.73 6.09 17.34
CA ASN A 34 -21.04 6.56 17.79
C ASN A 34 -21.86 5.44 18.46
N GLY A 35 -21.82 4.23 17.91
CA GLY A 35 -22.48 3.07 18.52
C GLY A 35 -21.95 2.75 19.91
N ILE A 36 -20.63 2.79 20.10
CA ILE A 36 -19.96 2.59 21.39
C ILE A 36 -20.33 3.71 22.37
N LYS A 37 -20.35 4.97 21.92
CA LYS A 37 -20.78 6.12 22.74
C LYS A 37 -22.22 5.97 23.24
N CYS A 38 -23.10 5.43 22.40
CA CYS A 38 -24.48 5.12 22.74
C CYS A 38 -24.65 3.83 23.59
N GLY A 39 -23.55 3.19 24.00
CA GLY A 39 -23.58 2.02 24.90
C GLY A 39 -23.97 0.70 24.22
N HIS A 40 -23.83 0.59 22.89
CA HIS A 40 -24.11 -0.67 22.21
C HIS A 40 -23.08 -1.74 22.57
N THR A 41 -23.55 -2.96 22.82
CA THR A 41 -22.71 -4.13 23.05
C THR A 41 -22.01 -4.58 21.77
N THR A 42 -20.91 -5.34 21.89
CA THR A 42 -20.16 -5.89 20.75
C THR A 42 -21.05 -6.67 19.77
N THR A 43 -22.04 -7.41 20.28
CA THR A 43 -22.99 -8.17 19.45
C THR A 43 -23.96 -7.27 18.69
N GLN A 44 -24.43 -6.18 19.32
CA GLN A 44 -25.30 -5.20 18.66
C GLN A 44 -24.54 -4.44 17.55
N LEU A 45 -23.29 -4.04 17.82
CA LEU A 45 -22.41 -3.43 16.83
C LEU A 45 -22.10 -4.38 15.67
N ALA A 46 -21.84 -5.66 15.96
CA ALA A 46 -21.62 -6.68 14.94
C ALA A 46 -22.81 -6.79 13.97
N LYS A 47 -24.03 -6.76 14.51
CA LYS A 47 -25.27 -6.76 13.71
C LYS A 47 -25.43 -5.47 12.89
N LEU A 48 -25.22 -4.31 13.51
CA LEU A 48 -25.34 -2.99 12.86
C LEU A 48 -24.40 -2.85 11.67
N HIS A 49 -23.14 -3.24 11.84
CA HIS A 49 -22.12 -3.18 10.80
C HIS A 49 -22.14 -4.38 9.85
N GLN A 50 -23.00 -5.38 10.08
CA GLN A 50 -23.05 -6.64 9.33
C GLN A 50 -21.68 -7.32 9.28
N ARG A 51 -21.00 -7.39 10.43
CA ARG A 51 -19.64 -7.95 10.62
C ARG A 51 -19.61 -8.91 11.81
N THR A 52 -18.52 -9.65 11.97
CA THR A 52 -18.33 -10.53 13.13
C THR A 52 -17.94 -9.73 14.37
N SER A 53 -18.23 -10.24 15.56
CA SER A 53 -17.80 -9.64 16.83
C SER A 53 -16.28 -9.45 16.90
N GLY A 54 -15.51 -10.39 16.34
CA GLY A 54 -14.05 -10.27 16.17
C GLY A 54 -13.62 -9.10 15.27
N SER A 55 -14.41 -8.77 14.25
CA SER A 55 -14.13 -7.62 13.38
C SER A 55 -14.42 -6.29 14.09
N ILE A 56 -15.45 -6.25 14.92
CA ILE A 56 -15.80 -5.09 15.76
C ILE A 56 -14.68 -4.82 16.77
N THR A 57 -14.26 -5.84 17.52
CA THR A 57 -13.19 -5.71 18.52
C THR A 57 -11.86 -5.32 17.89
N ALA A 58 -11.49 -5.90 16.74
CA ALA A 58 -10.30 -5.51 15.99
C ALA A 58 -10.37 -4.08 15.41
N ALA A 59 -11.57 -3.56 15.12
CA ALA A 59 -11.76 -2.17 14.69
C ALA A 59 -11.68 -1.19 15.86
N ALA A 60 -12.32 -1.51 16.99
CA ALA A 60 -12.17 -0.75 18.23
C ALA A 60 -10.71 -0.68 18.69
N MET A 61 -9.98 -1.80 18.61
CA MET A 61 -8.54 -1.87 18.96
C MET A 61 -7.66 -0.91 18.15
N ARG A 62 -8.04 -0.62 16.91
CA ARG A 62 -7.30 0.33 16.06
C ARG A 62 -7.50 1.77 16.49
N LEU A 63 -8.67 2.09 17.07
CA LEU A 63 -9.05 3.42 17.56
C LEU A 63 -8.48 3.76 18.94
N ILE A 64 -7.90 2.80 19.65
CA ILE A 64 -7.28 3.05 20.96
C ILE A 64 -5.82 3.50 20.74
N PRO A 65 -5.36 4.61 21.35
CA PRO A 65 -3.96 5.01 21.30
C PRO A 65 -3.01 3.91 21.80
N SER A 66 -1.80 3.84 21.25
CA SER A 66 -0.89 2.72 21.53
C SER A 66 -0.53 2.54 23.02
N ALA A 67 -0.58 3.59 23.83
CA ALA A 67 -0.32 3.52 25.27
C ALA A 67 -1.45 2.83 26.06
N ASP A 68 -2.68 2.85 25.55
CA ASP A 68 -3.89 2.42 26.26
C ASP A 68 -4.48 1.11 25.70
N LYS A 69 -3.77 0.45 24.78
CA LYS A 69 -4.22 -0.75 24.08
C LYS A 69 -4.27 -1.97 25.02
N PRO A 70 -5.41 -2.70 25.10
CA PRO A 70 -5.49 -3.92 25.90
C PRO A 70 -4.64 -5.06 25.30
N ALA A 71 -4.13 -5.96 26.16
CA ALA A 71 -3.35 -7.13 25.72
C ALA A 71 -4.14 -8.10 24.81
N SER A 72 -5.48 -8.04 24.86
CA SER A 72 -6.39 -8.83 24.02
C SER A 72 -7.45 -7.94 23.39
N HIS A 73 -7.77 -8.20 22.13
CA HIS A 73 -8.82 -7.49 21.39
C HIS A 73 -10.21 -7.69 22.00
N ILE A 74 -10.44 -8.76 22.77
CA ILE A 74 -11.75 -9.10 23.35
C ILE A 74 -12.35 -7.94 24.16
N HIS A 75 -11.52 -7.19 24.89
CA HIS A 75 -11.95 -6.05 25.73
C HIS A 75 -11.86 -4.69 25.02
N ALA A 76 -11.51 -4.64 23.73
CA ALA A 76 -11.23 -3.39 23.03
C ALA A 76 -12.45 -2.44 22.95
N VAL A 77 -13.67 -2.97 22.90
CA VAL A 77 -14.89 -2.13 22.87
C VAL A 77 -15.11 -1.43 24.22
N GLU A 78 -14.90 -2.15 25.32
CA GLU A 78 -15.06 -1.62 26.68
C GLU A 78 -13.96 -0.61 27.01
N VAL A 79 -12.71 -0.92 26.67
CA VAL A 79 -11.57 -0.01 26.87
C VAL A 79 -11.73 1.27 26.07
N LEU A 80 -12.19 1.18 24.81
CA LEU A 80 -12.47 2.37 24.01
C LEU A 80 -13.63 3.18 24.59
N ALA A 81 -14.68 2.53 25.12
CA ALA A 81 -15.79 3.23 25.78
C ALA A 81 -15.35 3.96 27.07
N ILE A 82 -14.47 3.36 27.86
CA ILE A 82 -13.88 3.99 29.06
C ILE A 82 -13.01 5.17 28.65
N TYR A 83 -12.11 4.98 27.68
CA TYR A 83 -11.25 6.03 27.13
C TYR A 83 -12.06 7.24 26.64
N MET A 84 -13.15 7.00 25.88
CA MET A 84 -14.05 8.05 25.39
C MET A 84 -14.78 8.78 26.51
N ARG A 85 -15.08 8.12 27.64
CA ARG A 85 -15.77 8.70 28.79
C ARG A 85 -14.83 9.55 29.64
N GLU A 86 -13.60 9.07 29.87
CA GLU A 86 -12.59 9.74 30.69
C GLU A 86 -12.03 11.00 30.03
N LYS A 87 -11.98 11.03 28.70
CA LYS A 87 -11.44 12.16 27.94
C LYS A 87 -12.46 13.23 27.56
N GLY A 88 -13.74 13.04 27.90
CA GLY A 88 -14.80 14.06 27.94
C GLY A 88 -15.26 14.65 26.60
N ASP A 89 -14.35 14.93 25.67
CA ASP A 89 -14.62 15.58 24.39
C ASP A 89 -13.43 15.43 23.41
N VAL A 90 -12.92 14.21 23.24
CA VAL A 90 -11.94 13.95 22.16
C VAL A 90 -12.64 14.21 20.84
N ASP A 91 -12.06 15.05 19.98
CA ASP A 91 -12.50 15.17 18.60
C ASP A 91 -12.39 13.78 17.93
N LEU A 92 -13.52 13.08 17.87
CA LEU A 92 -13.63 11.72 17.35
C LEU A 92 -13.22 11.66 15.88
N HIS A 93 -13.34 12.81 15.19
CA HIS A 93 -12.88 12.99 13.83
C HIS A 93 -11.35 12.83 13.73
N SER A 94 -10.60 13.36 14.70
CA SER A 94 -9.14 13.26 14.79
C SER A 94 -8.66 11.82 15.07
N LEU A 95 -9.35 11.05 15.91
CA LEU A 95 -9.04 9.63 16.16
C LEU A 95 -9.21 8.77 14.91
N VAL A 96 -10.32 8.97 14.18
CA VAL A 96 -10.56 8.24 12.93
C VAL A 96 -9.61 8.72 11.83
N GLN A 97 -9.33 10.03 11.72
CA GLN A 97 -8.38 10.60 10.75
C GLN A 97 -6.96 10.05 10.91
N ALA A 98 -6.51 9.79 12.15
CA ALA A 98 -5.19 9.22 12.42
C ALA A 98 -5.00 7.80 11.87
N ILE A 99 -6.10 7.05 11.66
CA ILE A 99 -6.09 5.66 11.19
C ILE A 99 -6.59 5.55 9.75
N CYS A 100 -7.45 6.48 9.33
CA CYS A 100 -8.04 6.57 8.01
C CYS A 100 -8.21 8.06 7.66
N PRO A 101 -7.28 8.68 6.90
CA PRO A 101 -7.43 10.08 6.52
C PRO A 101 -8.68 10.25 5.65
N ALA A 102 -9.51 11.25 5.96
CA ALA A 102 -10.69 11.58 5.17
C ALA A 102 -10.28 11.92 3.72
N PRO A 103 -11.11 11.60 2.71
CA PRO A 103 -10.81 12.01 1.34
C PRO A 103 -10.75 13.53 1.24
N VAL A 104 -9.58 14.07 0.89
CA VAL A 104 -9.34 15.50 0.68
C VAL A 104 -10.19 15.96 -0.51
N ILE A 105 -11.24 16.76 -0.25
CA ILE A 105 -11.97 17.48 -1.29
C ILE A 105 -11.04 18.57 -1.82
N ARG A 106 -10.33 18.30 -2.92
CA ARG A 106 -9.59 19.33 -3.66
C ARG A 106 -10.60 20.20 -4.43
N LYS A 107 -10.80 21.45 -3.99
CA LYS A 107 -11.29 22.52 -4.88
C LYS A 107 -10.19 22.80 -5.91
N GLY A 108 -10.29 22.16 -7.06
CA GLY A 108 -9.36 22.33 -8.19
C GLY A 108 -9.69 23.57 -8.99
N VAL A 109 -8.91 24.62 -8.78
CA VAL A 109 -8.79 25.80 -9.64
C VAL A 109 -8.21 25.38 -10.99
N VAL A 110 -8.83 25.89 -12.06
CA VAL A 110 -8.40 25.74 -13.46
C VAL A 110 -7.04 26.41 -13.66
N SER A 111 -6.07 25.68 -14.23
CA SER A 111 -4.94 26.30 -14.91
C SER A 111 -4.54 25.47 -16.12
N ALA A 112 -4.89 26.01 -17.28
CA ALA A 112 -4.45 25.55 -18.59
C ALA A 112 -2.97 25.90 -18.85
N ARG A 113 -2.31 25.04 -19.65
CA ARG A 113 -1.10 25.19 -20.49
C ARG A 113 -0.30 23.87 -20.41
N ASN A 114 0.22 23.25 -21.46
CA ASN A 114 0.22 23.44 -22.91
C ASN A 114 0.77 22.11 -23.49
N LEU A 115 0.21 21.61 -24.58
CA LEU A 115 0.93 20.77 -25.55
C LEU A 115 0.41 21.17 -26.93
N THR A 116 1.24 21.91 -27.65
CA THR A 116 1.01 22.41 -29.01
C THR A 116 1.85 21.58 -29.98
N LEU A 117 1.39 21.44 -31.24
CA LEU A 117 2.12 21.44 -32.53
C LEU A 117 1.08 21.04 -33.63
N GLN A 118 0.29 21.96 -34.22
CA GLN A 118 0.47 22.76 -35.47
C GLN A 118 0.49 21.97 -36.80
N PRO A 119 0.20 22.54 -38.01
CA PRO A 119 -0.55 23.74 -38.46
C PRO A 119 -1.56 23.40 -39.63
N THR A 120 -2.46 24.24 -40.18
CA THR A 120 -2.32 25.35 -41.17
C THR A 120 -3.75 25.81 -41.64
N PRO A 121 -3.92 26.67 -42.67
CA PRO A 121 -4.47 28.02 -42.62
C PRO A 121 -5.97 28.12 -43.00
N ASP A 122 -6.59 29.29 -42.82
CA ASP A 122 -7.27 29.98 -43.93
C ASP A 122 -7.95 31.26 -43.43
N GLY A 123 -7.64 32.35 -44.11
CA GLY A 123 -8.35 33.62 -44.00
C GLY A 123 -8.65 34.14 -45.39
N GLN A 124 -9.94 34.44 -45.64
CA GLN A 124 -10.53 35.47 -46.51
C GLN A 124 -12.00 35.06 -46.75
N GLN A 125 -12.98 35.72 -46.12
CA GLN A 125 -13.72 36.92 -46.57
C GLN A 125 -14.52 36.78 -47.89
N SER A 126 -15.76 37.30 -47.83
CA SER A 126 -16.60 37.81 -48.94
C SER A 126 -17.42 36.76 -49.72
N THR A 127 -18.69 36.94 -50.15
CA THR A 127 -19.63 38.07 -50.24
C THR A 127 -21.01 37.56 -50.70
N SER A 128 -22.09 38.18 -50.21
CA SER A 128 -23.37 38.54 -50.87
C SER A 128 -24.15 37.56 -51.79
N GLY A 129 -25.45 37.45 -51.52
CA GLY A 129 -26.50 37.12 -52.51
C GLY A 129 -27.91 37.30 -51.91
N ALA A 130 -28.66 38.28 -52.41
CA ALA A 130 -29.96 38.73 -51.91
C ALA A 130 -31.15 38.18 -52.74
N GLY A 131 -32.35 38.19 -52.14
CA GLY A 131 -33.68 38.01 -52.77
C GLY A 131 -34.42 36.77 -52.22
N ASN A 132 -35.68 36.80 -51.78
CA ASN A 132 -36.79 37.69 -52.09
C ASN A 132 -37.90 37.61 -50.99
N LEU A 133 -38.75 38.64 -50.90
CA LEU A 133 -39.83 38.80 -49.93
C LEU A 133 -41.04 37.87 -50.12
N GLN A 134 -41.64 37.40 -49.01
CA GLN A 134 -43.10 37.35 -48.82
C GLN A 134 -43.47 37.25 -47.33
N ALA A 135 -44.53 37.97 -46.93
CA ALA A 135 -45.20 37.94 -45.63
C ALA A 135 -46.72 37.95 -45.90
N PRO A 136 -47.61 37.76 -44.90
CA PRO A 136 -47.54 36.98 -43.65
C PRO A 136 -48.69 35.94 -43.58
N ASP A 137 -48.62 34.93 -42.71
CA ASP A 137 -49.86 34.34 -42.21
C ASP A 137 -49.79 33.98 -40.71
N LYS A 138 -50.88 34.32 -40.03
CA LYS A 138 -51.08 34.23 -38.59
C LYS A 138 -51.66 32.86 -38.25
N SER A 139 -50.81 31.98 -37.73
CA SER A 139 -51.14 30.97 -36.73
C SER A 139 -49.97 30.01 -36.68
N HIS A 140 -49.22 29.97 -35.57
CA HIS A 140 -48.59 28.78 -35.00
C HIS A 140 -47.86 29.25 -33.74
N GLU A 141 -48.33 28.74 -32.61
CA GLU A 141 -47.71 28.88 -31.30
C GLU A 141 -46.23 28.49 -31.38
N LEU A 142 -45.38 29.25 -30.68
CA LEU A 142 -43.93 29.09 -30.58
C LEU A 142 -43.49 27.61 -30.49
N ASN A 143 -42.92 27.09 -31.56
CA ASN A 143 -42.15 25.85 -31.54
C ASN A 143 -40.65 26.20 -31.49
N VAL A 144 -40.14 26.51 -30.30
CA VAL A 144 -38.70 26.78 -30.07
C VAL A 144 -37.98 25.45 -29.89
N TYR A 145 -37.77 24.72 -30.99
CA TYR A 145 -36.72 23.71 -31.05
C TYR A 145 -35.50 24.39 -31.69
N THR A 146 -34.62 24.93 -30.84
CA THR A 146 -33.28 25.30 -31.30
C THR A 146 -32.58 24.01 -31.70
N GLU A 147 -32.29 23.84 -32.99
CA GLU A 147 -31.56 22.69 -33.52
C GLU A 147 -30.19 22.59 -32.81
N PHE A 148 -29.99 21.55 -32.00
CA PHE A 148 -28.67 21.26 -31.44
C PHE A 148 -27.80 20.65 -32.55
N PRO A 149 -26.64 21.26 -32.91
CA PRO A 149 -25.73 20.65 -33.87
C PRO A 149 -25.09 19.42 -33.23
N ALA A 150 -25.65 18.25 -33.56
CA ALA A 150 -25.30 16.97 -32.93
C ALA A 150 -23.88 16.47 -33.25
N ASP A 151 -23.19 17.08 -34.22
CA ASP A 151 -21.99 16.50 -34.84
C ASP A 151 -20.68 16.79 -34.08
N ASN A 152 -20.71 17.51 -32.95
CA ASN A 152 -19.52 17.87 -32.15
C ASN A 152 -19.53 17.35 -30.70
N ALA A 153 -20.51 16.53 -30.30
CA ALA A 153 -20.58 16.02 -28.92
C ALA A 153 -19.50 14.96 -28.65
N THR A 154 -18.95 14.97 -27.43
CA THR A 154 -17.91 14.05 -26.95
C THR A 154 -18.35 13.33 -25.67
N ASP A 155 -17.58 12.33 -25.22
CA ASP A 155 -17.85 11.59 -23.97
C ASP A 155 -17.97 12.52 -22.74
N ALA A 156 -17.26 13.66 -22.74
CA ALA A 156 -17.33 14.67 -21.68
C ALA A 156 -18.68 15.40 -21.63
N ASP A 157 -19.44 15.42 -22.72
CA ASP A 157 -20.72 16.13 -22.82
C ASP A 157 -21.90 15.29 -22.32
N VAL A 158 -21.69 14.02 -21.98
CA VAL A 158 -22.75 13.05 -21.69
C VAL A 158 -23.64 13.50 -20.53
N LEU A 159 -23.06 13.97 -19.43
CA LEU A 159 -23.85 14.49 -18.30
C LEU A 159 -24.63 15.75 -18.69
N MET A 160 -24.02 16.64 -19.48
CA MET A 160 -24.67 17.87 -19.95
C MET A 160 -25.86 17.54 -20.87
N LEU A 161 -25.68 16.61 -21.82
CA LEU A 161 -26.74 16.16 -22.73
C LEU A 161 -27.90 15.50 -21.97
N VAL A 162 -27.59 14.65 -20.98
CA VAL A 162 -28.61 14.02 -20.13
C VAL A 162 -29.37 15.08 -19.32
N SER A 163 -28.65 16.01 -18.68
CA SER A 163 -29.26 17.06 -17.85
C SER A 163 -30.14 17.99 -18.69
N ALA A 164 -29.66 18.40 -19.87
CA ALA A 164 -30.41 19.24 -20.80
C ALA A 164 -31.66 18.52 -21.34
N ALA A 165 -31.56 17.21 -21.63
CA ALA A 165 -32.70 16.41 -22.05
C ALA A 165 -33.78 16.30 -20.95
N VAL A 166 -33.35 16.14 -19.69
CA VAL A 166 -34.24 16.12 -18.53
C VAL A 166 -34.93 17.46 -18.34
N ALA A 167 -34.16 18.56 -18.29
CA ALA A 167 -34.68 19.92 -18.08
C ALA A 167 -35.73 20.33 -19.11
N ASN A 168 -35.61 19.85 -20.35
CA ASN A 168 -36.54 20.16 -21.43
C ASN A 168 -37.82 19.30 -21.42
N LEU A 169 -38.03 18.39 -20.48
CA LEU A 169 -39.24 17.55 -20.45
C LEU A 169 -40.50 18.40 -20.23
N PRO A 170 -41.58 18.17 -21.03
CA PRO A 170 -42.77 19.02 -21.00
C PRO A 170 -43.63 18.81 -19.74
N LYS A 171 -43.55 17.64 -19.12
CA LYS A 171 -44.32 17.32 -17.92
C LYS A 171 -43.47 17.59 -16.69
N GLU A 172 -43.73 18.72 -16.05
CA GLU A 172 -43.04 19.21 -14.85
C GLU A 172 -42.86 18.14 -13.77
N ARG A 173 -43.93 17.41 -13.41
CA ARG A 173 -43.83 16.37 -12.38
C ARG A 173 -42.89 15.21 -12.75
N ASP A 174 -42.76 14.89 -14.04
CA ASP A 174 -41.83 13.85 -14.51
C ASP A 174 -40.39 14.42 -14.58
N ARG A 175 -40.24 15.69 -14.97
CA ARG A 175 -38.98 16.43 -15.01
C ARG A 175 -38.36 16.56 -13.61
N ASN A 176 -39.09 17.14 -12.65
CA ASN A 176 -38.61 17.39 -11.30
C ASN A 176 -38.18 16.06 -10.62
N ALA A 177 -38.95 14.97 -10.81
CA ALA A 177 -38.57 13.65 -10.31
C ALA A 177 -37.21 13.18 -10.86
N LEU A 178 -36.92 13.46 -12.13
CA LEU A 178 -35.66 13.06 -12.77
C LEU A 178 -34.51 14.00 -12.41
N GLU A 179 -34.76 15.30 -12.27
CA GLU A 179 -33.76 16.29 -11.80
C GLU A 179 -33.29 15.96 -10.39
N MET A 180 -34.22 15.69 -9.46
CA MET A 180 -33.90 15.25 -8.10
C MET A 180 -33.12 13.93 -8.09
N ARG A 181 -33.45 12.99 -8.99
CA ARG A 181 -32.76 11.69 -9.09
C ARG A 181 -31.38 11.78 -9.73
N LEU A 182 -31.16 12.77 -10.60
CA LEU A 182 -29.90 13.04 -11.27
C LEU A 182 -28.96 13.89 -10.40
N GLY A 183 -29.53 14.74 -9.55
CA GLY A 183 -28.81 15.68 -8.67
C GLY A 183 -28.34 16.94 -9.40
N VAL A 184 -29.22 17.54 -10.21
CA VAL A 184 -28.89 18.73 -11.01
C VAL A 184 -28.82 20.00 -10.14
N ASP A 185 -29.76 20.15 -9.20
CA ASP A 185 -29.87 21.34 -8.33
C ASP A 185 -29.26 21.13 -6.94
N ASP A 186 -29.27 19.89 -6.43
CA ASP A 186 -28.73 19.48 -5.13
C ASP A 186 -28.26 18.02 -5.19
N GLN A 187 -27.89 17.41 -4.06
CA GLN A 187 -27.52 16.01 -3.98
C GLN A 187 -28.59 15.08 -4.59
N PRO A 188 -28.19 13.98 -5.25
CA PRO A 188 -29.16 13.05 -5.81
C PRO A 188 -30.02 12.38 -4.73
N HIS A 189 -31.34 12.45 -4.90
CA HIS A 189 -32.29 11.89 -3.95
C HIS A 189 -32.64 10.43 -4.26
N THR A 190 -32.96 9.66 -3.22
CA THR A 190 -33.56 8.32 -3.38
C THR A 190 -35.06 8.42 -3.70
N LEU A 191 -35.63 7.35 -4.27
CA LEU A 191 -37.08 7.31 -4.51
C LEU A 191 -37.92 7.43 -3.22
N ALA A 192 -37.33 7.07 -2.07
CA ALA A 192 -37.99 7.17 -0.78
C ALA A 192 -38.00 8.61 -0.28
N GLU A 193 -36.86 9.31 -0.36
CA GLU A 193 -36.72 10.73 0.01
C GLU A 193 -37.67 11.61 -0.80
N ILE A 194 -37.73 11.44 -2.13
CA ILE A 194 -38.68 12.18 -2.97
C ILE A 194 -40.13 11.84 -2.58
N GLY A 195 -40.39 10.60 -2.17
CA GLY A 195 -41.72 10.18 -1.75
C GLY A 195 -42.16 10.87 -0.48
N GLU A 196 -41.27 10.95 0.50
CA GLU A 196 -41.46 11.67 1.76
C GLU A 196 -41.71 13.16 1.51
N GLU A 197 -40.86 13.80 0.71
CA GLU A 197 -40.99 15.22 0.36
C GLU A 197 -42.32 15.54 -0.35
N TRP A 198 -42.76 14.66 -1.25
CA TRP A 198 -43.98 14.87 -2.04
C TRP A 198 -45.25 14.33 -1.39
N GLY A 199 -45.15 13.73 -0.20
CA GLY A 199 -46.28 13.08 0.48
C GLY A 199 -46.87 11.89 -0.30
N VAL A 200 -46.04 11.13 -1.02
CA VAL A 200 -46.46 9.97 -1.82
C VAL A 200 -45.59 8.74 -1.54
N SER A 201 -46.07 7.56 -1.89
CA SER A 201 -45.28 6.34 -1.72
C SER A 201 -44.03 6.32 -2.62
N ARG A 202 -42.96 5.66 -2.17
CA ARG A 202 -41.77 5.33 -2.98
C ARG A 202 -42.12 4.74 -4.35
N GLU A 203 -43.12 3.85 -4.38
CA GLU A 203 -43.58 3.21 -5.62
C GLU A 203 -44.25 4.22 -6.55
N ARG A 204 -44.97 5.20 -6.01
CA ARG A 204 -45.54 6.28 -6.81
C ARG A 204 -44.46 7.13 -7.46
N VAL A 205 -43.39 7.48 -6.74
CA VAL A 205 -42.23 8.17 -7.33
C VAL A 205 -41.58 7.32 -8.40
N ARG A 206 -41.41 6.00 -8.17
CA ARG A 206 -40.88 5.08 -9.19
C ARG A 206 -41.70 5.12 -10.48
N GLN A 207 -43.02 5.07 -10.39
CA GLN A 207 -43.91 5.16 -11.56
C GLN A 207 -43.75 6.50 -12.30
N ILE A 208 -43.60 7.61 -11.58
CA ILE A 208 -43.35 8.94 -12.16
C ILE A 208 -42.00 8.94 -12.89
N GLN A 209 -40.94 8.42 -12.26
CA GLN A 209 -39.61 8.27 -12.84
C GLN A 209 -39.64 7.43 -14.12
N GLU A 210 -40.27 6.25 -14.10
CA GLU A 210 -40.38 5.39 -15.30
C GLU A 210 -41.16 6.07 -16.43
N ARG A 211 -42.19 6.85 -16.10
CA ARG A 211 -42.92 7.65 -17.09
C ARG A 211 -42.03 8.75 -17.68
N GLY A 212 -41.21 9.41 -16.88
CA GLY A 212 -40.19 10.35 -17.34
C GLY A 212 -39.18 9.70 -18.30
N PHE A 213 -38.62 8.54 -17.93
CA PHE A 213 -37.74 7.77 -18.82
C PHE A 213 -38.41 7.30 -20.10
N LYS A 214 -39.73 7.06 -20.11
CA LYS A 214 -40.49 6.77 -21.33
C LYS A 214 -40.56 7.99 -22.24
N ARG A 215 -40.74 9.19 -21.69
CA ARG A 215 -40.77 10.45 -22.44
C ARG A 215 -39.40 10.81 -23.02
N LEU A 216 -38.32 10.69 -22.24
CA LEU A 216 -36.96 10.90 -22.72
C LEU A 216 -36.65 10.04 -23.95
N ALA A 217 -36.93 8.75 -23.85
CA ALA A 217 -36.67 7.81 -24.95
C ALA A 217 -37.51 8.10 -26.20
N ALA A 218 -38.73 8.61 -26.04
CA ALA A 218 -39.56 8.99 -27.18
C ALA A 218 -39.00 10.21 -27.92
N ARG A 219 -38.40 11.18 -27.19
CA ARG A 219 -37.86 12.40 -27.78
C ARG A 219 -36.56 12.20 -28.55
N ALA A 220 -35.76 11.19 -28.17
CA ALA A 220 -34.52 10.84 -28.88
C ALA A 220 -34.70 10.46 -30.36
N ARG A 221 -35.95 10.25 -30.80
CA ARG A 221 -36.31 9.95 -32.20
C ARG A 221 -36.30 11.17 -33.11
N TYR A 222 -36.41 12.36 -32.54
CA TYR A 222 -36.41 13.61 -33.31
C TYR A 222 -34.97 14.11 -33.44
N GLU A 223 -34.55 14.40 -34.67
CA GLU A 223 -33.26 15.00 -34.95
C GLU A 223 -33.14 16.39 -34.29
N GLY A 224 -31.91 16.81 -34.01
CA GLY A 224 -31.63 18.08 -33.33
C GLY A 224 -31.94 18.08 -31.83
N THR A 225 -32.36 16.95 -31.25
CA THR A 225 -32.56 16.82 -29.80
C THR A 225 -31.29 16.34 -29.09
N TYR A 226 -31.12 16.69 -27.81
CA TYR A 226 -30.05 16.16 -26.96
C TYR A 226 -30.00 14.63 -26.93
N GLY A 227 -31.17 13.98 -26.96
CA GLY A 227 -31.26 12.53 -27.02
C GLY A 227 -30.74 11.94 -28.33
N SER A 228 -31.00 12.61 -29.47
CA SER A 228 -30.46 12.20 -30.77
C SER A 228 -28.94 12.40 -30.87
N ALA A 229 -28.41 13.49 -30.28
CA ALA A 229 -26.97 13.72 -30.19
C ALA A 229 -26.29 12.66 -29.30
N LEU A 230 -26.86 12.37 -28.13
CA LEU A 230 -26.37 11.31 -27.25
C LEU A 230 -26.44 9.93 -27.92
N LYS A 231 -27.48 9.67 -28.71
CA LYS A 231 -27.62 8.44 -29.48
C LYS A 231 -26.47 8.30 -30.49
N LYS A 232 -26.18 9.33 -31.30
CA LYS A 232 -25.04 9.35 -32.24
C LYS A 232 -23.71 9.08 -31.52
N LEU A 233 -23.49 9.71 -30.37
CA LEU A 233 -22.27 9.50 -29.56
C LEU A 233 -22.11 8.03 -29.11
N LEU A 234 -23.22 7.34 -28.81
CA LEU A 234 -23.21 5.95 -28.37
C LEU A 234 -23.10 4.94 -29.53
N GLU A 235 -23.32 5.34 -30.78
CA GLU A 235 -23.33 4.43 -31.94
C GLU A 235 -22.06 3.57 -32.07
N PRO A 236 -20.84 4.11 -31.93
CA PRO A 236 -19.61 3.31 -32.05
C PRO A 236 -19.51 2.19 -31.00
N ALA A 237 -19.99 2.42 -29.78
CA ALA A 237 -20.00 1.44 -28.70
C ALA A 237 -21.25 0.54 -28.72
N SER A 238 -22.21 0.79 -29.61
CA SER A 238 -23.49 0.06 -29.67
C SER A 238 -23.43 -1.24 -30.49
N THR A 239 -22.25 -1.59 -31.01
CA THR A 239 -22.00 -2.82 -31.79
C THR A 239 -22.31 -4.08 -30.98
N SER A 240 -22.04 -4.08 -29.67
CA SER A 240 -22.39 -5.16 -28.76
C SER A 240 -22.89 -4.66 -27.40
N THR A 241 -23.59 -5.52 -26.65
CA THR A 241 -24.02 -5.19 -25.28
C THR A 241 -22.82 -5.01 -24.34
N ASP A 242 -21.74 -5.79 -24.55
CA ASP A 242 -20.52 -5.73 -23.74
C ASP A 242 -19.74 -4.44 -23.97
N GLU A 243 -19.55 -4.03 -25.23
CA GLU A 243 -18.88 -2.76 -25.57
C GLU A 243 -19.65 -1.56 -25.01
N LEU A 244 -20.98 -1.56 -25.13
CA LEU A 244 -21.83 -0.52 -24.59
C LEU A 244 -21.74 -0.46 -23.06
N ALA A 245 -21.68 -1.61 -22.38
CA ALA A 245 -21.53 -1.68 -20.93
C ALA A 245 -20.15 -1.18 -20.47
N LEU A 246 -19.08 -1.51 -21.21
CA LEU A 246 -17.72 -1.03 -20.96
C LEU A 246 -17.60 0.48 -21.16
N TRP A 247 -18.16 1.00 -22.25
CA TRP A 247 -18.20 2.44 -22.51
C TRP A 247 -18.93 3.17 -21.36
N LEU A 248 -20.13 2.71 -20.98
CA LEU A 248 -20.88 3.30 -19.86
C LEU A 248 -20.10 3.28 -18.55
N PHE A 249 -19.43 2.16 -18.24
CA PHE A 249 -18.58 2.08 -17.04
C PHE A 249 -17.45 3.12 -17.06
N ASN A 250 -16.81 3.31 -18.22
CA ASN A 250 -15.68 4.24 -18.37
C ASN A 250 -16.11 5.71 -18.35
N THR A 251 -17.27 6.04 -18.93
CA THR A 251 -17.80 7.41 -18.98
C THR A 251 -18.40 7.83 -17.64
N VAL A 252 -19.22 6.98 -17.02
CA VAL A 252 -19.98 7.34 -15.81
C VAL A 252 -19.08 7.53 -14.59
N ARG A 253 -18.00 6.76 -14.46
CA ARG A 253 -17.16 6.73 -13.25
C ARG A 253 -16.45 8.05 -12.93
N PHE A 254 -16.44 9.00 -13.85
CA PHE A 254 -15.74 10.28 -13.68
C PHE A 254 -16.69 11.42 -13.31
N ASP A 255 -17.83 11.54 -14.01
CA ASP A 255 -18.63 12.76 -13.96
C ASP A 255 -19.97 12.63 -13.23
N PHE A 256 -20.49 11.40 -13.04
CA PHE A 256 -21.79 11.19 -12.40
C PHE A 256 -21.66 10.95 -10.89
N VAL A 257 -22.41 11.72 -10.10
CA VAL A 257 -22.50 11.57 -8.63
C VAL A 257 -23.50 10.46 -8.23
N ILE A 258 -24.26 9.94 -9.20
CA ILE A 258 -25.26 8.89 -8.99
C ILE A 258 -24.71 7.47 -9.22
N PRO A 259 -25.34 6.42 -8.65
CA PRO A 259 -24.89 5.04 -8.87
C PRO A 259 -24.85 4.65 -10.35
N LEU A 260 -23.83 3.88 -10.75
CA LEU A 260 -23.55 3.50 -12.15
C LEU A 260 -24.78 2.98 -12.90
N ARG A 261 -25.57 2.09 -12.28
CA ARG A 261 -26.77 1.54 -12.91
C ARG A 261 -27.86 2.59 -13.17
N LEU A 262 -27.96 3.58 -12.30
CA LEU A 262 -28.91 4.69 -12.48
C LEU A 262 -28.42 5.62 -13.58
N ALA A 263 -27.14 5.99 -13.59
CA ALA A 263 -26.53 6.78 -14.66
C ALA A 263 -26.68 6.10 -16.03
N ALA A 264 -26.35 4.81 -16.11
CA ALA A 264 -26.54 4.01 -17.31
C ALA A 264 -28.00 4.04 -17.78
N LYS A 265 -28.96 3.96 -16.85
CA LYS A 265 -30.38 4.09 -17.19
C LYS A 265 -30.71 5.49 -17.73
N PHE A 266 -30.22 6.56 -17.12
CA PHE A 266 -30.39 7.93 -17.63
C PHE A 266 -29.83 8.09 -19.04
N ILE A 267 -28.59 7.68 -19.26
CA ILE A 267 -27.90 7.79 -20.56
C ILE A 267 -28.66 7.00 -21.63
N LEU A 268 -28.88 5.70 -21.40
CA LEU A 268 -29.51 4.84 -22.39
C LEU A 268 -30.97 5.24 -22.67
N ARG A 269 -31.74 5.65 -21.66
CA ARG A 269 -33.12 6.11 -21.87
C ARG A 269 -33.16 7.45 -22.59
N THR A 270 -32.21 8.35 -22.33
CA THR A 270 -32.08 9.63 -23.05
C THR A 270 -31.70 9.41 -24.50
N ALA A 271 -30.85 8.42 -24.80
CA ALA A 271 -30.47 8.02 -26.15
C ALA A 271 -31.53 7.16 -26.88
N GLY A 272 -32.69 6.91 -26.26
CA GLY A 272 -33.80 6.22 -26.93
C GLY A 272 -33.78 4.69 -26.87
N PHE A 273 -32.85 4.07 -26.12
CA PHE A 273 -32.76 2.61 -26.02
C PHE A 273 -33.99 2.00 -25.34
N THR A 274 -34.35 0.78 -25.75
CA THR A 274 -35.48 0.03 -25.21
C THR A 274 -35.23 -0.40 -23.76
N VAL A 275 -36.30 -0.66 -23.00
CA VAL A 275 -36.19 -1.14 -21.61
C VAL A 275 -35.45 -2.48 -21.56
N GLN A 276 -35.66 -3.33 -22.57
CA GLN A 276 -34.97 -4.61 -22.70
C GLN A 276 -33.45 -4.40 -22.83
N LYS A 277 -32.99 -3.56 -23.77
CA LYS A 277 -31.56 -3.31 -23.95
C LYS A 277 -30.93 -2.65 -22.73
N VAL A 278 -31.64 -1.73 -22.06
CA VAL A 278 -31.19 -1.17 -20.77
C VAL A 278 -30.99 -2.27 -19.72
N THR A 279 -31.92 -3.22 -19.64
CA THR A 279 -31.85 -4.32 -18.69
C THR A 279 -30.66 -5.25 -18.99
N GLU A 280 -30.46 -5.59 -20.27
CA GLU A 280 -29.32 -6.40 -20.73
C GLU A 280 -27.98 -5.74 -20.38
N VAL A 281 -27.80 -4.46 -20.72
CA VAL A 281 -26.56 -3.71 -20.45
C VAL A 281 -26.34 -3.56 -18.94
N THR A 282 -27.37 -3.18 -18.18
CA THR A 282 -27.23 -2.98 -16.73
C THR A 282 -26.96 -4.27 -15.95
N ALA A 283 -27.29 -5.44 -16.51
CA ALA A 283 -26.95 -6.74 -15.93
C ALA A 283 -25.45 -7.04 -15.99
N LEU A 284 -24.71 -6.49 -16.97
CA LEU A 284 -23.27 -6.71 -17.15
C LEU A 284 -22.41 -5.81 -16.24
N LEU A 285 -22.89 -4.59 -15.95
CA LEU A 285 -22.18 -3.60 -15.13
C LEU A 285 -21.59 -4.14 -13.81
N PRO A 286 -22.31 -4.91 -12.96
CA PRO A 286 -21.70 -5.46 -11.74
C PRO A 286 -20.52 -6.40 -11.97
N ALA A 287 -20.47 -7.14 -13.09
CA ALA A 287 -19.32 -7.99 -13.39
C ALA A 287 -18.09 -7.14 -13.78
N ILE A 288 -18.30 -6.10 -14.58
CA ILE A 288 -17.27 -5.13 -14.97
C ILE A 288 -16.72 -4.41 -13.72
N GLU A 289 -17.59 -3.91 -12.84
CA GLU A 289 -17.19 -3.27 -11.57
C GLU A 289 -16.33 -4.19 -10.69
N ARG A 290 -16.71 -5.47 -10.57
CA ARG A 290 -15.94 -6.47 -9.80
C ARG A 290 -14.57 -6.72 -10.41
N SER A 291 -14.50 -6.89 -11.73
CA SER A 291 -13.25 -7.12 -12.45
C SER A 291 -12.29 -5.93 -12.28
N HIS A 292 -12.79 -4.71 -12.48
CA HIS A 292 -12.01 -3.49 -12.31
C HIS A 292 -11.49 -3.34 -10.87
N LYS A 293 -12.35 -3.57 -9.85
CA LYS A 293 -11.92 -3.54 -8.43
C LYS A 293 -10.87 -4.62 -8.13
N ALA A 294 -10.99 -5.81 -8.71
CA ALA A 294 -10.00 -6.88 -8.53
C ALA A 294 -8.64 -6.52 -9.14
N GLN A 295 -8.63 -5.93 -10.33
CA GLN A 295 -7.42 -5.44 -10.99
C GLN A 295 -6.72 -4.35 -10.17
N LEU A 296 -7.49 -3.37 -9.69
CA LEU A 296 -6.96 -2.30 -8.84
C LEU A 296 -6.37 -2.85 -7.53
N ARG A 297 -7.02 -3.86 -6.91
CA ARG A 297 -6.47 -4.55 -5.73
C ARG A 297 -5.16 -5.26 -6.05
N LYS A 298 -5.05 -5.91 -7.21
CA LYS A 298 -3.80 -6.57 -7.64
C LYS A 298 -2.68 -5.54 -7.80
N GLN A 299 -2.94 -4.44 -8.48
CA GLN A 299 -1.99 -3.33 -8.66
C GLN A 299 -1.55 -2.73 -7.32
N ASN A 300 -2.51 -2.44 -6.43
CA ASN A 300 -2.22 -1.91 -5.09
C ASN A 300 -1.41 -2.90 -4.24
N ARG A 301 -1.67 -4.21 -4.33
CA ARG A 301 -0.84 -5.22 -3.65
C ARG A 301 0.58 -5.22 -4.18
N ASN A 302 0.76 -5.20 -5.50
CA ASN A 302 2.10 -5.16 -6.10
C ASN A 302 2.84 -3.89 -5.66
N ARG A 303 2.17 -2.73 -5.69
CA ARG A 303 2.73 -1.48 -5.20
C ARG A 303 3.12 -1.55 -3.73
N ALA A 304 2.25 -2.09 -2.87
CA ALA A 304 2.55 -2.25 -1.44
C ALA A 304 3.72 -3.21 -1.17
N VAL A 305 3.88 -4.26 -1.99
CA VAL A 305 5.05 -5.15 -1.91
C VAL A 305 6.33 -4.40 -2.28
N MET A 306 6.30 -3.60 -3.36
CA MET A 306 7.45 -2.78 -3.75
C MET A 306 7.78 -1.72 -2.71
N GLU A 307 6.80 -0.97 -2.24
CA GLU A 307 6.95 0.01 -1.14
C GLU A 307 7.57 -0.65 0.11
N ARG A 308 7.17 -1.89 0.44
CA ARG A 308 7.75 -2.64 1.56
C ARG A 308 9.20 -3.05 1.29
N THR A 309 9.51 -3.54 0.09
CA THR A 309 10.89 -3.85 -0.31
C THR A 309 11.77 -2.61 -0.18
N GLU A 310 11.34 -1.47 -0.74
CA GLU A 310 12.10 -0.22 -0.65
C GLU A 310 12.28 0.22 0.79
N SER A 311 11.24 0.15 1.63
CA SER A 311 11.35 0.50 3.05
C SER A 311 12.34 -0.39 3.80
N VAL A 312 12.44 -1.67 3.46
CA VAL A 312 13.41 -2.60 4.06
C VAL A 312 14.83 -2.21 3.65
N ILE A 313 15.07 -1.97 2.35
CA ILE A 313 16.38 -1.55 1.84
C ILE A 313 16.80 -0.21 2.45
N THR A 314 15.90 0.78 2.52
CA THR A 314 16.17 2.06 3.18
C THR A 314 16.54 1.87 4.66
N GLY A 315 15.85 0.95 5.36
CA GLY A 315 16.20 0.59 6.73
C GLY A 315 17.63 0.05 6.84
N TRP A 316 18.04 -0.85 5.94
CA TRP A 316 19.40 -1.38 5.91
C TRP A 316 20.45 -0.30 5.63
N LEU A 317 20.19 0.60 4.68
CA LEU A 317 21.10 1.71 4.35
C LEU A 317 21.26 2.69 5.52
N ASN A 318 20.18 2.95 6.27
CA ASN A 318 20.20 3.80 7.46
C ASN A 318 20.91 3.13 8.65
N ASP A 319 20.80 1.80 8.76
CA ASP A 319 21.46 1.03 9.80
C ASP A 319 22.94 0.72 9.50
N SER A 320 23.41 1.08 8.30
CA SER A 320 24.79 0.85 7.86
C SER A 320 25.77 1.86 8.45
N GLU A 321 26.99 1.41 8.72
CA GLU A 321 28.09 2.26 9.14
C GLU A 321 28.83 2.82 7.92
N TRP A 322 28.74 4.14 7.71
CA TRP A 322 29.38 4.83 6.59
C TRP A 322 30.69 5.52 7.00
N PRO A 323 31.74 5.48 6.17
CA PRO A 323 32.95 6.29 6.37
C PRO A 323 32.66 7.78 6.07
N GLU A 324 33.52 8.68 6.56
CA GLU A 324 33.39 10.11 6.31
C GLU A 324 33.47 10.47 4.83
N ALA A 325 34.38 9.81 4.09
CA ALA A 325 34.54 9.98 2.65
C ALA A 325 33.95 8.78 1.93
N ILE A 326 32.94 9.02 1.09
CA ILE A 326 32.30 7.99 0.27
C ILE A 326 32.91 8.01 -1.14
N THR A 327 33.24 6.82 -1.64
CA THR A 327 33.76 6.60 -3.00
C THR A 327 32.76 5.78 -3.80
N PRO A 328 32.57 6.06 -5.11
CA PRO A 328 31.68 5.27 -5.94
C PRO A 328 32.08 3.78 -5.97
N PRO A 329 31.09 2.89 -6.16
CA PRO A 329 31.34 1.46 -6.26
C PRO A 329 32.03 1.12 -7.59
N PRO A 330 32.77 0.00 -7.67
CA PRO A 330 33.51 -0.39 -8.87
C PRO A 330 32.55 -0.92 -9.94
N PRO A 331 32.79 -0.67 -11.23
CA PRO A 331 31.87 -1.06 -12.30
C PRO A 331 31.74 -2.60 -12.38
N THR A 332 30.62 -3.07 -12.93
CA THR A 332 30.20 -4.49 -12.90
C THR A 332 31.21 -5.43 -13.54
N GLU A 333 32.00 -4.97 -14.51
CA GLU A 333 33.01 -5.79 -15.21
C GLU A 333 34.20 -6.15 -14.32
N GLN A 334 34.39 -5.44 -13.21
CA GLN A 334 35.45 -5.70 -12.23
C GLN A 334 34.98 -6.67 -11.13
N LEU A 335 33.69 -7.00 -11.09
CA LEU A 335 33.11 -7.87 -10.07
C LEU A 335 33.31 -9.32 -10.46
N THR A 336 33.93 -10.09 -9.57
CA THR A 336 34.14 -11.52 -9.75
C THR A 336 34.00 -12.24 -8.41
N ASN A 337 33.33 -13.40 -8.41
CA ASN A 337 33.24 -14.26 -7.23
C ASN A 337 34.65 -14.70 -6.83
N GLN A 338 35.05 -14.42 -5.59
CA GLN A 338 36.40 -14.74 -5.12
C GLN A 338 36.54 -16.18 -4.60
N ARG A 339 35.45 -16.96 -4.62
CA ARG A 339 35.41 -18.35 -4.14
C ARG A 339 34.39 -19.17 -4.94
N LEU A 340 34.72 -20.44 -5.14
CA LEU A 340 33.75 -21.47 -5.57
C LEU A 340 32.98 -21.96 -4.34
N VAL A 341 31.66 -21.82 -4.39
CA VAL A 341 30.74 -22.23 -3.33
C VAL A 341 30.72 -23.76 -3.18
N ASN A 342 30.55 -24.21 -1.94
CA ASN A 342 30.40 -25.64 -1.66
C ASN A 342 29.00 -26.13 -2.07
N ASP A 343 28.95 -27.27 -2.76
CA ASP A 343 27.69 -27.94 -3.07
C ASP A 343 27.02 -28.40 -1.76
N SER A 344 25.83 -27.89 -1.48
CA SER A 344 25.05 -28.22 -0.28
C SER A 344 23.58 -28.29 -0.63
N ASP A 345 22.80 -29.06 0.12
CA ASP A 345 21.37 -29.30 -0.14
C ASP A 345 20.50 -28.02 -0.16
N ILE A 346 21.03 -26.89 0.33
CA ILE A 346 20.34 -25.60 0.42
C ILE A 346 20.94 -24.52 -0.47
N ALA A 347 22.07 -24.80 -1.13
CA ALA A 347 22.70 -23.89 -2.08
C ALA A 347 22.03 -24.00 -3.44
N GLY A 348 22.04 -22.93 -4.22
CA GLY A 348 21.44 -22.93 -5.54
C GLY A 348 21.80 -21.69 -6.34
N ASN A 349 21.17 -21.59 -7.51
CA ASN A 349 21.34 -20.45 -8.41
C ASN A 349 19.98 -19.88 -8.82
N PHE A 350 19.89 -18.57 -9.02
CA PHE A 350 18.77 -17.94 -9.71
C PHE A 350 19.29 -16.97 -10.77
N TYR A 351 18.48 -16.72 -11.80
CA TYR A 351 18.83 -15.74 -12.83
C TYR A 351 18.47 -14.33 -12.33
N SER A 352 19.45 -13.42 -12.33
CA SER A 352 19.28 -12.01 -12.00
C SER A 352 19.11 -11.21 -13.28
N GLU A 353 18.02 -10.45 -13.38
CA GLU A 353 17.77 -9.50 -14.47
C GLU A 353 18.69 -8.27 -14.32
N LYS A 354 18.97 -7.83 -13.09
CA LYS A 354 19.89 -6.70 -12.83
C LYS A 354 21.33 -6.97 -13.30
N LEU A 355 21.77 -8.22 -13.24
CA LEU A 355 23.15 -8.61 -13.56
C LEU A 355 23.28 -9.35 -14.89
N ASP A 356 22.16 -9.74 -15.50
CA ASP A 356 22.11 -10.61 -16.70
C ASP A 356 22.98 -11.88 -16.58
N ARG A 357 22.92 -12.53 -15.40
CA ARG A 357 23.66 -13.77 -15.13
C ARG A 357 22.99 -14.61 -14.06
N MET A 358 23.44 -15.86 -13.95
CA MET A 358 23.14 -16.68 -12.77
C MET A 358 23.89 -16.14 -11.56
N VAL A 359 23.17 -15.97 -10.46
CA VAL A 359 23.67 -15.61 -9.13
C VAL A 359 23.56 -16.82 -8.23
N GLN A 360 24.65 -17.11 -7.50
CA GLN A 360 24.70 -18.21 -6.56
C GLN A 360 24.36 -17.75 -5.13
N TYR A 361 23.69 -18.60 -4.37
CA TYR A 361 23.45 -18.43 -2.93
C TYR A 361 23.82 -19.71 -2.16
N GLU A 362 24.33 -19.57 -0.93
CA GLU A 362 24.72 -20.70 -0.07
C GLU A 362 23.65 -21.02 0.98
N SER A 363 22.67 -20.14 1.19
CA SER A 363 21.64 -20.33 2.21
C SER A 363 20.29 -19.71 1.83
N GLY A 364 19.20 -20.23 2.41
CA GLY A 364 17.87 -19.63 2.25
C GLY A 364 17.80 -18.18 2.76
N LEU A 365 18.63 -17.83 3.75
CA LEU A 365 18.78 -16.47 4.26
C LEU A 365 19.35 -15.53 3.18
N GLU A 366 20.40 -15.97 2.48
CA GLU A 366 20.97 -15.22 1.35
C GLU A 366 19.99 -15.09 0.19
N LEU A 367 19.27 -16.17 -0.17
CA LEU A 367 18.28 -16.13 -1.25
C LEU A 367 17.18 -15.09 -0.98
N GLU A 368 16.67 -15.02 0.25
CA GLU A 368 15.65 -14.03 0.62
C GLU A 368 16.20 -12.59 0.50
N ILE A 369 17.44 -12.34 0.92
CA ILE A 369 18.07 -11.02 0.81
C ILE A 369 18.34 -10.66 -0.66
N LEU A 370 18.91 -11.58 -1.44
CA LEU A 370 19.15 -11.40 -2.87
C LEU A 370 17.85 -11.13 -3.63
N THR A 371 16.75 -11.79 -3.27
CA THR A 371 15.42 -11.54 -3.86
C THR A 371 14.91 -10.12 -3.56
N LEU A 372 15.21 -9.57 -2.38
CA LEU A 372 14.87 -8.18 -2.05
C LEU A 372 15.73 -7.19 -2.83
N LEU A 373 17.03 -7.46 -2.96
CA LEU A 373 17.95 -6.64 -3.75
C LEU A 373 17.57 -6.64 -5.23
N GLU A 374 17.24 -7.80 -5.80
CA GLU A 374 16.80 -7.96 -7.20
C GLU A 374 15.53 -7.17 -7.51
N ARG A 375 14.64 -6.98 -6.53
CA ARG A 375 13.39 -6.24 -6.72
C ARG A 375 13.50 -4.75 -6.46
N SER A 376 14.52 -4.30 -5.74
CA SER A 376 14.61 -2.92 -5.29
C SER A 376 15.10 -1.99 -6.39
N GLU A 377 14.43 -0.85 -6.56
CA GLU A 377 14.83 0.22 -7.47
C GLU A 377 15.97 1.08 -6.88
N GLN A 378 16.21 1.01 -5.57
CA GLN A 378 17.35 1.69 -4.92
C GLN A 378 18.70 1.02 -5.23
N ILE A 379 18.69 -0.25 -5.66
CA ILE A 379 19.89 -1.05 -5.92
C ILE A 379 20.19 -1.09 -7.41
N ALA A 380 21.38 -0.62 -7.80
CA ALA A 380 21.86 -0.67 -9.17
C ALA A 380 22.32 -2.09 -9.54
N TYR A 381 23.19 -2.67 -8.72
CA TYR A 381 23.69 -4.05 -8.86
C TYR A 381 24.20 -4.57 -7.52
N TYR A 382 24.50 -5.87 -7.47
CA TYR A 382 25.08 -6.53 -6.31
C TYR A 382 26.06 -7.64 -6.73
N GLN A 383 26.87 -8.10 -5.79
CA GLN A 383 27.90 -9.11 -6.01
C GLN A 383 28.05 -10.01 -4.80
N GLU A 384 27.88 -11.31 -4.99
CA GLU A 384 28.17 -12.33 -4.00
C GLU A 384 29.68 -12.53 -3.82
N GLN A 385 30.13 -12.75 -2.59
CA GLN A 385 31.51 -13.07 -2.25
C GLN A 385 32.55 -12.15 -2.92
N PRO A 386 32.42 -10.82 -2.74
CA PRO A 386 33.08 -9.81 -3.57
C PRO A 386 34.58 -9.69 -3.33
N ALA A 387 35.08 -10.18 -2.19
CA ALA A 387 36.44 -9.89 -1.73
C ALA A 387 37.00 -10.99 -0.82
N VAL A 388 38.32 -10.94 -0.63
CA VAL A 388 39.04 -11.73 0.38
C VAL A 388 39.68 -10.78 1.37
N ILE A 389 39.34 -10.93 2.65
CA ILE A 389 39.78 -10.02 3.71
C ILE A 389 40.62 -10.79 4.74
N PRO A 390 41.88 -10.37 4.97
CA PRO A 390 42.72 -10.95 6.01
C PRO A 390 42.26 -10.49 7.41
N TYR A 391 42.35 -11.38 8.39
CA TYR A 391 42.12 -11.07 9.80
C TYR A 391 42.98 -11.97 10.70
N THR A 392 43.24 -11.53 11.92
CA THR A 392 43.99 -12.29 12.93
C THR A 392 43.07 -12.66 14.08
N PHE A 393 43.01 -13.95 14.43
CA PHE A 393 42.23 -14.42 15.57
C PHE A 393 42.98 -15.55 16.30
N GLY A 394 43.13 -15.41 17.62
CA GLY A 394 43.87 -16.37 18.45
C GLY A 394 45.34 -16.53 18.01
N GLY A 395 46.00 -15.44 17.62
CA GLY A 395 47.39 -15.44 17.17
C GLY A 395 47.65 -16.05 15.78
N ARG A 396 46.60 -16.40 15.03
CA ARG A 396 46.72 -16.96 13.67
C ARG A 396 46.13 -16.00 12.64
N ASN A 397 46.85 -15.83 11.53
CA ASN A 397 46.34 -15.12 10.35
C ASN A 397 45.40 -16.03 9.56
N ARG A 398 44.27 -15.48 9.14
CA ARG A 398 43.20 -16.17 8.43
C ARG A 398 42.64 -15.23 7.35
N TYR A 399 41.91 -15.81 6.41
CA TYR A 399 41.15 -15.07 5.41
C TYR A 399 39.67 -15.38 5.57
N TYR A 400 38.82 -14.41 5.28
CA TYR A 400 37.38 -14.64 5.12
C TYR A 400 36.84 -13.87 3.93
N TYR A 401 35.66 -14.30 3.47
CA TYR A 401 34.97 -13.76 2.31
C TYR A 401 33.68 -13.13 2.83
N PRO A 402 33.47 -11.82 2.67
CA PRO A 402 32.19 -11.18 2.95
C PRO A 402 31.08 -11.78 2.08
N ASP A 403 29.84 -11.72 2.55
CA ASP A 403 28.75 -12.41 1.86
C ASP A 403 28.28 -11.64 0.62
N LEU A 404 28.06 -10.33 0.73
CA LEU A 404 27.56 -9.51 -0.39
C LEU A 404 28.24 -8.13 -0.45
N PHE A 405 28.35 -7.60 -1.66
CA PHE A 405 28.51 -6.18 -1.93
C PHE A 405 27.29 -5.68 -2.71
N ILE A 406 26.80 -4.49 -2.40
CA ILE A 406 25.74 -3.83 -3.15
C ILE A 406 26.19 -2.44 -3.59
N ALA A 407 25.70 -2.02 -4.76
CA ALA A 407 25.82 -0.67 -5.27
C ALA A 407 24.42 -0.06 -5.37
N THR A 408 24.24 1.11 -4.76
CA THR A 408 22.99 1.87 -4.83
C THR A 408 22.97 2.76 -6.07
N VAL A 409 21.77 3.13 -6.54
CA VAL A 409 21.59 4.04 -7.67
C VAL A 409 22.14 5.44 -7.38
N ASP A 410 22.18 5.86 -6.11
CA ASP A 410 22.78 7.12 -5.68
C ASP A 410 24.33 7.09 -5.57
N GLY A 411 24.96 6.00 -6.02
CA GLY A 411 26.42 5.91 -6.17
C GLY A 411 27.18 5.50 -4.92
N ARG A 412 26.53 4.84 -3.95
CA ARG A 412 27.18 4.33 -2.73
C ARG A 412 27.45 2.83 -2.85
N GLY A 413 28.62 2.39 -2.38
CA GLY A 413 28.93 0.98 -2.18
C GLY A 413 28.71 0.56 -0.74
N LEU A 414 28.12 -0.61 -0.51
CA LEU A 414 27.91 -1.17 0.83
C LEU A 414 28.34 -2.64 0.84
N LEU A 415 29.25 -2.98 1.77
CA LEU A 415 29.67 -4.35 2.02
C LEU A 415 28.85 -4.95 3.17
N ILE A 416 28.27 -6.13 2.95
CA ILE A 416 27.29 -6.74 3.84
C ILE A 416 27.76 -8.11 4.30
N GLU A 417 27.69 -8.35 5.60
CA GLU A 417 27.84 -9.66 6.22
C GLU A 417 26.48 -10.18 6.69
N ILE A 418 26.09 -11.36 6.22
CA ILE A 418 24.82 -11.99 6.50
C ILE A 418 25.04 -13.13 7.50
N LYS A 419 24.53 -12.97 8.73
CA LYS A 419 24.59 -14.03 9.75
C LYS A 419 23.34 -14.04 10.62
N PRO A 420 22.95 -15.22 11.15
CA PRO A 420 21.97 -15.30 12.23
C PRO A 420 22.34 -14.35 13.38
N THR A 421 21.33 -13.70 13.98
CA THR A 421 21.52 -12.64 15.00
C THR A 421 22.44 -13.06 16.15
N ASP A 422 22.28 -14.27 16.67
CA ASP A 422 23.09 -14.79 17.78
C ASP A 422 24.57 -15.01 17.42
N ARG A 423 24.85 -15.28 16.14
CA ARG A 423 26.22 -15.45 15.66
C ARG A 423 26.96 -14.12 15.52
N MET A 424 26.26 -12.99 15.55
CA MET A 424 26.88 -11.66 15.55
C MET A 424 27.72 -11.44 16.82
N ALA A 425 27.31 -12.02 17.95
CA ALA A 425 27.97 -11.87 19.24
C ALA A 425 29.27 -12.71 19.38
N LEU A 426 29.46 -13.76 18.56
CA LEU A 426 30.65 -14.62 18.65
C LEU A 426 31.92 -13.81 18.43
N SER A 427 32.90 -13.93 19.35
CA SER A 427 34.15 -13.15 19.32
C SER A 427 34.87 -13.25 17.98
N ILE A 428 34.92 -14.44 17.37
CA ILE A 428 35.53 -14.61 16.05
C ILE A 428 34.81 -13.82 14.95
N ASN A 429 33.47 -13.73 15.01
CA ASN A 429 32.69 -13.00 14.03
C ASN A 429 32.76 -11.49 14.28
N ARG A 430 32.90 -11.05 15.53
CA ARG A 430 33.18 -9.65 15.86
C ARG A 430 34.54 -9.20 15.31
N VAL A 431 35.57 -10.04 15.42
CA VAL A 431 36.90 -9.76 14.83
C VAL A 431 36.84 -9.73 13.31
N LYS A 432 36.15 -10.67 12.66
CA LYS A 432 35.89 -10.62 11.21
C LYS A 432 35.16 -9.35 10.81
N SER A 433 34.09 -9.00 11.53
CA SER A 433 33.29 -7.81 11.26
C SER A 433 34.14 -6.53 11.34
N ASN A 434 34.98 -6.40 12.36
CA ASN A 434 35.92 -5.28 12.48
C ASN A 434 36.91 -5.20 11.31
N ALA A 435 37.44 -6.34 10.86
CA ALA A 435 38.31 -6.38 9.68
C ALA A 435 37.56 -5.95 8.40
N GLY A 436 36.31 -6.40 8.24
CA GLY A 436 35.45 -6.06 7.11
C GLY A 436 35.08 -4.60 7.06
N ARG A 437 34.64 -4.06 8.20
CA ARG A 437 34.36 -2.64 8.36
C ARG A 437 35.57 -1.80 8.00
N THR A 438 36.74 -2.12 8.55
CA THR A 438 37.99 -1.40 8.25
C THR A 438 38.32 -1.46 6.75
N TRP A 439 38.16 -2.64 6.15
CA TRP A 439 38.45 -2.86 4.73
C TRP A 439 37.49 -2.11 3.79
N ALA A 440 36.19 -2.05 4.14
CA ALA A 440 35.16 -1.33 3.41
C ALA A 440 35.34 0.19 3.55
N HIS A 441 35.55 0.67 4.78
CA HIS A 441 35.75 2.09 5.07
C HIS A 441 37.00 2.64 4.38
N ALA A 442 38.10 1.86 4.32
CA ALA A 442 39.30 2.21 3.56
C ALA A 442 39.07 2.41 2.05
N ARG A 443 37.93 1.94 1.53
CA ARG A 443 37.51 2.10 0.12
C ARG A 443 36.40 3.13 -0.05
N GLY A 444 35.98 3.80 1.03
CA GLY A 444 34.86 4.73 1.01
C GLY A 444 33.49 4.04 0.88
N TRP A 445 33.39 2.78 1.28
CA TRP A 445 32.15 2.01 1.26
C TRP A 445 31.59 1.83 2.66
N GLY A 446 30.27 1.71 2.75
CA GLY A 446 29.59 1.38 4.00
C GLY A 446 29.83 -0.06 4.43
N TRP A 447 29.51 -0.35 5.69
CA TRP A 447 29.54 -1.69 6.28
C TRP A 447 28.22 -2.00 6.97
N LEU A 448 27.70 -3.21 6.77
CA LEU A 448 26.48 -3.69 7.43
C LEU A 448 26.64 -5.15 7.84
N VAL A 449 26.32 -5.45 9.10
CA VAL A 449 26.12 -6.83 9.56
C VAL A 449 24.64 -7.02 9.83
N MET A 450 24.06 -8.08 9.29
CA MET A 450 22.62 -8.25 9.36
C MET A 450 22.15 -9.71 9.29
N SER A 451 20.89 -9.88 9.63
CA SER A 451 20.05 -11.05 9.40
C SER A 451 18.75 -10.60 8.74
N LEU A 452 17.84 -11.53 8.40
CA LEU A 452 16.48 -11.15 7.97
C LEU A 452 15.66 -10.40 9.02
N ARG A 453 16.02 -10.53 10.30
CA ARG A 453 15.21 -10.01 11.40
C ARG A 453 15.78 -8.74 12.01
N HIS A 454 17.10 -8.68 12.13
CA HIS A 454 17.80 -7.61 12.84
C HIS A 454 19.10 -7.26 12.14
N THR A 455 19.44 -5.98 12.14
CA THR A 455 20.79 -5.45 11.86
C THR A 455 21.63 -5.45 13.14
N LEU A 456 22.95 -5.39 13.02
CA LEU A 456 23.83 -5.29 14.19
C LEU A 456 23.57 -4.00 14.97
N ARG A 457 23.37 -2.87 14.28
CA ARG A 457 23.01 -1.60 14.91
C ARG A 457 21.75 -1.71 15.78
N GLN A 458 20.71 -2.39 15.31
CA GLN A 458 19.51 -2.64 16.11
C GLN A 458 19.77 -3.47 17.38
N VAL A 459 20.78 -4.35 17.35
CA VAL A 459 21.20 -5.12 18.52
C VAL A 459 22.02 -4.25 19.47
N GLU A 460 22.89 -3.38 18.93
CA GLU A 460 23.68 -2.41 19.69
C GLU A 460 22.80 -1.38 20.40
N ASP A 461 21.77 -0.87 19.73
CA ASP A 461 20.85 0.15 20.25
C ASP A 461 19.76 -0.44 21.17
N TYR A 462 19.64 -1.77 21.23
CA TYR A 462 18.61 -2.44 22.00
C TYR A 462 18.69 -2.11 23.49
N GLN A 463 17.60 -1.62 24.07
CA GLN A 463 17.52 -1.31 25.50
C GLN A 463 17.26 -2.59 26.31
N ILE A 464 18.33 -3.17 26.84
CA ILE A 464 18.25 -4.37 27.70
C ILE A 464 17.64 -3.96 29.05
N PRO A 465 16.68 -4.72 29.61
CA PRO A 465 16.17 -4.45 30.95
C PRO A 465 17.30 -4.41 31.99
N VAL A 466 17.33 -3.37 32.82
CA VAL A 466 18.39 -3.15 33.83
C VAL A 466 18.54 -4.35 34.77
N SER A 467 17.44 -5.02 35.12
CA SER A 467 17.45 -6.24 35.94
C SER A 467 18.20 -7.40 35.28
N ILE A 468 18.13 -7.51 33.95
CA ILE A 468 18.82 -8.55 33.18
C ILE A 468 20.31 -8.24 33.08
N VAL A 469 20.67 -6.98 32.85
CA VAL A 469 22.09 -6.55 32.85
C VAL A 469 22.72 -6.86 34.21
N ALA A 470 22.07 -6.45 35.30
CA ALA A 470 22.56 -6.70 36.66
C ALA A 470 22.67 -8.20 36.99
N LEU A 471 21.73 -9.02 36.52
CA LEU A 471 21.78 -10.48 36.66
C LEU A 471 23.04 -11.06 36.01
N LEU A 472 23.28 -10.71 34.74
CA LEU A 472 24.42 -11.25 33.98
C LEU A 472 25.76 -10.72 34.49
N ASP A 473 25.82 -9.45 34.91
CA ASP A 473 27.02 -8.87 35.53
C ASP A 473 27.38 -9.56 36.85
N ASN A 474 26.39 -9.83 37.69
CA ASN A 474 26.60 -10.53 38.96
C ASN A 474 27.07 -11.97 38.72
N GLU A 475 26.44 -12.69 37.80
CA GLU A 475 26.83 -14.06 37.45
C GLU A 475 28.28 -14.13 36.94
N LEU A 476 28.66 -13.22 36.03
CA LEU A 476 30.04 -13.13 35.54
C LEU A 476 31.03 -12.74 36.65
N LYS A 477 30.62 -11.87 37.59
CA LYS A 477 31.47 -11.45 38.70
C LYS A 477 31.69 -12.57 39.71
N GLU A 478 30.67 -13.38 39.99
CA GLU A 478 30.74 -14.48 40.96
C GLU A 478 31.45 -15.71 40.40
N HIS A 479 31.19 -16.08 39.15
CA HIS A 479 31.65 -17.34 38.56
C HIS A 479 32.75 -17.18 37.51
N GLY A 480 33.00 -15.98 37.00
CA GLY A 480 34.03 -15.68 36.00
C GLY A 480 33.73 -16.18 34.58
N VAL A 481 32.70 -17.02 34.42
CA VAL A 481 32.20 -17.53 33.14
C VAL A 481 30.74 -17.90 33.29
N ILE A 482 29.92 -17.62 32.27
CA ILE A 482 28.57 -18.17 32.15
C ILE A 482 28.60 -19.20 31.02
N THR A 483 28.36 -20.47 31.33
CA THR A 483 28.31 -21.53 30.33
C THR A 483 26.94 -21.62 29.67
N TRP A 484 26.83 -22.43 28.61
CA TRP A 484 25.53 -22.74 28.00
C TRP A 484 24.51 -23.30 29.01
N SER A 485 24.95 -24.16 29.91
CA SER A 485 24.09 -24.75 30.95
C SER A 485 23.54 -23.68 31.89
N ASP A 486 24.39 -22.75 32.32
CA ASP A 486 24.01 -21.64 33.18
C ASP A 486 23.03 -20.71 32.47
N LEU A 487 23.28 -20.39 31.19
CA LEU A 487 22.35 -19.62 30.36
C LEU A 487 20.97 -20.28 30.28
N ILE A 488 20.89 -21.60 30.08
CA ILE A 488 19.60 -22.29 30.04
C ILE A 488 18.85 -22.18 31.38
N ASN A 489 19.56 -22.30 32.50
CA ASN A 489 18.97 -22.16 33.83
C ASN A 489 18.48 -20.72 34.08
N LEU A 490 19.31 -19.72 33.78
CA LEU A 490 18.95 -18.30 33.92
C LEU A 490 17.74 -17.94 33.05
N ARG A 491 17.66 -18.50 31.83
CA ARG A 491 16.48 -18.33 30.96
C ARG A 491 15.21 -18.93 31.55
N ALA A 492 15.30 -20.13 32.13
CA ALA A 492 14.15 -20.78 32.75
C ALA A 492 13.67 -20.03 34.00
N GLN A 493 14.59 -19.51 34.81
CA GLN A 493 14.27 -18.88 36.10
C GLN A 493 13.87 -17.40 35.97
N HIS A 494 14.52 -16.65 35.07
CA HIS A 494 14.37 -15.19 34.98
C HIS A 494 13.74 -14.71 33.66
N GLY A 495 13.31 -15.63 32.79
CA GLY A 495 12.65 -15.28 31.53
C GLY A 495 13.57 -14.61 30.51
N LEU A 496 14.88 -14.82 30.62
CA LEU A 496 15.90 -14.22 29.76
C LEU A 496 15.69 -14.61 28.29
N LYS A 497 15.61 -13.62 27.39
CA LYS A 497 15.45 -13.87 25.95
C LYS A 497 16.81 -14.00 25.29
N ARG A 498 16.85 -14.74 24.18
CA ARG A 498 18.06 -14.87 23.36
C ARG A 498 18.58 -13.52 22.87
N PHE A 499 17.67 -12.61 22.52
CA PHE A 499 18.01 -11.28 22.04
C PHE A 499 18.67 -10.44 23.14
N ASP A 500 18.16 -10.51 24.38
CA ASP A 500 18.78 -9.85 25.55
C ASP A 500 20.23 -10.32 25.75
N ILE A 501 20.48 -11.63 25.65
CA ILE A 501 21.84 -12.20 25.78
C ILE A 501 22.75 -11.71 24.66
N THR A 502 22.27 -11.73 23.42
CA THR A 502 23.07 -11.30 22.26
C THR A 502 23.42 -9.83 22.35
N ALA A 503 22.44 -8.98 22.69
CA ALA A 503 22.63 -7.56 22.93
C ALA A 503 23.61 -7.32 24.09
N TYR A 504 23.45 -8.03 25.22
CA TYR A 504 24.32 -7.90 26.37
C TYR A 504 25.79 -8.20 26.02
N ILE A 505 26.04 -9.32 25.33
CA ILE A 505 27.41 -9.69 24.93
C ILE A 505 28.03 -8.61 24.04
N ILE A 506 27.27 -8.08 23.08
CA ILE A 506 27.76 -7.05 22.15
C ILE A 506 28.02 -5.73 22.88
N GLN A 507 27.06 -5.25 23.69
CA GLN A 507 27.13 -3.96 24.39
C GLN A 507 28.16 -3.95 25.53
N SER A 508 28.35 -5.07 26.23
CA SER A 508 29.37 -5.22 27.29
C SER A 508 30.77 -5.54 26.75
N ASP A 509 30.89 -5.84 25.45
CA ASP A 509 32.13 -6.32 24.82
C ASP A 509 32.70 -7.58 25.49
N ALA A 510 31.82 -8.41 26.05
CA ALA A 510 32.17 -9.70 26.63
C ALA A 510 32.73 -10.67 25.56
N GLU A 511 33.59 -11.58 25.99
CA GLU A 511 34.07 -12.66 25.13
C GLU A 511 33.00 -13.74 25.02
N PHE A 512 32.69 -14.17 23.78
CA PHE A 512 31.73 -15.24 23.51
C PHE A 512 32.29 -16.23 22.49
N ASP A 513 32.46 -17.49 22.91
CA ASP A 513 33.14 -18.52 22.12
C ASP A 513 32.17 -19.52 21.48
N GLY A 514 32.71 -20.41 20.64
CA GLY A 514 31.93 -21.43 19.93
C GLY A 514 31.31 -22.51 20.83
N ALA A 515 31.69 -22.56 22.12
CA ALA A 515 31.03 -23.39 23.12
C ALA A 515 29.88 -22.64 23.82
N TYR A 516 29.49 -21.46 23.31
CA TYR A 516 28.45 -20.60 23.85
C TYR A 516 28.71 -20.20 25.31
N SER A 517 29.98 -19.97 25.65
CA SER A 517 30.39 -19.49 26.98
C SER A 517 30.68 -17.99 26.94
N ILE A 518 30.13 -17.25 27.90
CA ILE A 518 30.35 -15.81 28.08
C ILE A 518 31.43 -15.60 29.14
N LYS A 519 32.45 -14.81 28.82
CA LYS A 519 33.53 -14.42 29.75
C LYS A 519 33.63 -12.90 29.78
N PRO A 520 34.04 -12.29 30.91
CA PRO A 520 34.25 -10.85 30.96
C PRO A 520 35.30 -10.44 29.93
N LYS A 521 35.19 -9.21 29.43
CA LYS A 521 36.19 -8.63 28.52
C LYS A 521 37.57 -8.73 29.15
N ARG A 522 38.55 -9.36 28.48
CA ARG A 522 39.94 -9.30 28.92
C ARG A 522 40.39 -7.85 28.86
N SER A 523 40.70 -7.26 30.02
CA SER A 523 41.44 -6.01 30.07
C SER A 523 42.81 -6.24 29.43
N CYS A 524 43.07 -5.64 28.27
CA CYS A 524 44.41 -5.48 27.73
C CYS A 524 45.22 -4.54 28.62
N ALA A 525 45.61 -5.00 29.80
CA ALA A 525 46.62 -4.40 30.65
C ALA A 525 47.65 -5.50 30.90
N LEU A 526 48.89 -5.28 30.41
CA LEU A 526 50.09 -6.14 30.42
C LEU A 526 50.48 -6.74 29.06
N HIS A 527 50.85 -5.89 28.09
CA HIS A 527 52.03 -6.06 27.21
C HIS A 527 52.18 -4.86 26.27
N TRP A 528 52.57 -3.72 26.84
CA TRP A 528 53.35 -2.71 26.11
C TRP A 528 54.59 -2.43 26.95
N GLN A 529 55.52 -3.39 26.95
CA GLN A 529 56.90 -3.07 27.27
C GLN A 529 57.54 -2.54 26.00
N HIS A 530 58.02 -1.29 26.08
CA HIS A 530 58.91 -0.69 25.12
C HIS A 530 60.01 -1.67 24.72
N SER A 531 60.05 -2.03 23.43
CA SER A 531 61.27 -2.50 22.82
C SER A 531 61.72 -1.39 21.86
N GLU A 532 62.60 -0.53 22.38
CA GLU A 532 63.50 0.25 21.54
C GLU A 532 64.31 -0.76 20.71
N MET A 533 63.99 -0.88 19.42
CA MET A 533 64.90 -1.49 18.46
C MET A 533 65.51 -0.40 17.59
N THR A 534 66.73 -0.07 18.00
CA THR A 534 67.80 0.51 17.20
C THR A 534 67.70 0.16 15.71
N HIS A 535 67.70 1.18 14.87
CA HIS A 535 67.96 1.06 13.44
C HIS A 535 69.31 0.38 13.17
N SER A 536 69.29 -0.76 12.50
CA SER A 536 70.38 -1.20 11.65
C SER A 536 69.79 -1.77 10.37
N ALA A 537 70.03 -1.07 9.27
CA ALA A 537 69.64 -1.47 7.92
C ALA A 537 70.42 -2.72 7.47
N PRO A 538 69.81 -3.66 6.74
CA PRO A 538 70.57 -4.67 6.01
C PRO A 538 70.80 -4.22 4.57
N HIS A 539 72.09 -4.11 4.25
CA HIS A 539 72.65 -4.02 2.91
C HIS A 539 72.12 -5.11 1.98
N ALA A 540 71.81 -4.69 0.75
CA ALA A 540 71.60 -5.54 -0.40
C ALA A 540 72.80 -6.47 -0.65
N ARG A 541 72.52 -7.75 -0.95
CA ARG A 541 73.41 -8.62 -1.72
C ARG A 541 72.65 -9.20 -2.90
N ILE A 542 73.02 -8.69 -4.06
CA ILE A 542 72.85 -9.29 -5.39
C ILE A 542 73.95 -10.36 -5.55
N ARG A 543 73.61 -11.50 -6.15
CA ARG A 543 74.39 -12.33 -7.10
C ARG A 543 73.63 -13.64 -7.29
N GLU A 544 73.00 -13.83 -8.44
CA GLU A 544 73.49 -14.43 -9.71
C GLU A 544 72.89 -15.83 -9.85
#